data_AF-A0A8H9WUR7-F1
#
_entry.id   AF-A0A8H9WUR7-F1
#
_cell.length_a   1.000
_cell.length_b   1.000
_cell.length_c   1.000
_cell.angle_alpha   90.00
_cell.angle_beta   90.00
_cell.angle_gamma   90.00
#
_symmetry.space_group_name_H-M   'P 1'
#
loop_
_entity.id
_entity.type
_entity.pdbx_description
1 polymer ?
#
loop_
_entity_poly.entity_id
_entity_poly.type
_entity_poly.pdbx_seq_one_letter_code
_entity_poly.pdbx_strand_id
1 'polypeptide(L)'
;MKFILMHRTQRSSRWACGSVATATFALVTLAACDGAPANVASGVGSPTVLQASEVHVIGTSESIAVVEDLTVLSDGTVWVLNSVEPFFVGFGPDGDVLQVHGSRGGGPEEFRAPAGFVSGDIDGEAWVFDPIRHALIRISKPGTWSEISLPTDSTPRGTLRGGMGFMNSRVRTARLGDEIILARSFALFIPGQIFSFWLSTWGADLVAVDPATASARGVVSLGEVLGDPTEYLEQTNGFPPFPVWLRLWSVCSDTQIRVHDRLRNQVRNFTRDGTELDPTPLPPPHFTEVTDEQFARAVFALSFAEAAGEVGAQGSPADSARVLNELVQGVEGEPEQLAGFLPRYVDMRCADDGTLWIQPIDIDLGDLRGGHAWLRITQDGVAQEIHFPNRFDVYRFISGRIWGVQRDEFDVASVAWIEVPGSR
;
A
#
# COMPACT_ATOMS: atom_id res chain seq x y z
N MET A 1 -24.53 20.56 -4.96
CA MET A 1 -25.77 20.24 -4.24
C MET A 1 -25.83 21.17 -3.02
N LYS A 2 -26.76 22.15 -2.96
CA LYS A 2 -26.82 23.15 -1.87
C LYS A 2 -27.59 22.58 -0.68
N PHE A 3 -26.96 22.44 0.49
CA PHE A 3 -27.66 22.14 1.74
C PHE A 3 -27.58 23.31 2.71
N ILE A 4 -28.76 23.63 3.27
CA ILE A 4 -29.03 24.76 4.15
C ILE A 4 -28.76 24.33 5.59
N LEU A 5 -27.91 25.07 6.30
CA LEU A 5 -27.59 24.86 7.71
C LEU A 5 -28.73 25.37 8.61
N MET A 6 -29.22 24.52 9.53
CA MET A 6 -30.04 24.96 10.66
C MET A 6 -29.11 25.45 11.79
N HIS A 7 -29.13 26.76 12.05
CA HIS A 7 -28.48 27.35 13.23
C HIS A 7 -29.17 26.90 14.53
N ARG A 8 -28.38 26.35 15.46
CA ARG A 8 -28.80 26.21 16.86
C ARG A 8 -28.09 27.25 17.71
N THR A 9 -28.90 28.04 18.42
CA THR A 9 -28.55 29.18 19.26
C THR A 9 -27.74 28.76 20.50
N GLN A 10 -26.52 29.30 20.63
CA GLN A 10 -25.74 29.26 21.87
C GLN A 10 -26.41 30.16 22.93
N ARG A 11 -26.78 29.57 24.07
CA ARG A 11 -27.08 30.31 25.30
C ARG A 11 -25.84 30.29 26.20
N SER A 12 -25.29 31.47 26.41
CA SER A 12 -24.26 31.76 27.42
C SER A 12 -24.84 31.71 28.84
N SER A 13 -24.12 31.08 29.77
CA SER A 13 -24.20 31.46 31.19
C SER A 13 -22.84 31.29 31.86
N ARG A 14 -22.30 32.42 32.34
CA ARG A 14 -21.16 32.55 33.26
C ARG A 14 -21.56 32.18 34.70
N TRP A 15 -20.62 32.39 35.62
CA TRP A 15 -20.64 32.37 37.11
C TRP A 15 -20.16 31.04 37.72
N ALA A 16 -19.33 30.98 38.77
CA ALA A 16 -18.34 31.86 39.39
C ALA A 16 -17.59 31.01 40.46
N CYS A 17 -16.30 31.30 40.70
CA CYS A 17 -15.50 31.21 41.94
C CYS A 17 -15.78 30.12 43.01
N GLY A 18 -14.71 29.42 43.43
CA GLY A 18 -14.69 28.78 44.75
C GLY A 18 -13.52 27.85 45.07
N SER A 19 -12.56 28.38 45.84
CA SER A 19 -11.84 27.70 46.95
C SER A 19 -10.54 26.93 46.67
N VAL A 20 -9.48 27.53 47.20
CA VAL A 20 -8.14 27.01 47.49
C VAL A 20 -8.21 25.89 48.53
N ALA A 21 -7.56 24.75 48.25
CA ALA A 21 -7.19 23.78 49.26
C ALA A 21 -5.78 23.27 48.96
N THR A 22 -4.83 23.68 49.81
CA THR A 22 -3.45 23.21 49.84
C THR A 22 -3.39 21.77 50.32
N ALA A 23 -2.95 20.85 49.46
CA ALA A 23 -2.64 19.48 49.81
C ALA A 23 -1.13 19.22 49.64
N THR A 24 -0.48 18.93 50.76
CA THR A 24 0.92 18.58 50.91
C THR A 24 1.24 17.27 50.18
N PHE A 25 2.05 17.32 49.12
CA PHE A 25 2.55 16.11 48.45
C PHE A 25 3.85 15.64 49.10
N ALA A 26 3.81 14.42 49.64
CA ALA A 26 4.98 13.68 50.10
C ALA A 26 5.80 13.23 48.87
N LEU A 27 7.09 13.61 48.83
CA LEU A 27 8.05 13.09 47.84
C LEU A 27 8.31 11.60 48.12
N VAL A 28 7.82 10.73 47.23
CA VAL A 28 8.31 9.36 47.09
C VAL A 28 9.30 9.36 45.93
N THR A 29 10.58 9.17 46.22
CA THR A 29 11.63 8.99 45.21
C THR A 29 11.51 7.59 44.62
N LEU A 30 10.74 7.45 43.55
CA LEU A 30 10.83 6.30 42.64
C LEU A 30 12.04 6.53 41.73
N ALA A 31 13.02 5.65 41.87
CA ALA A 31 14.11 5.52 40.90
C ALA A 31 13.52 5.07 39.57
N ALA A 32 13.34 6.02 38.65
CA ALA A 32 13.02 5.72 37.27
C ALA A 32 14.31 5.26 36.58
N CYS A 33 14.31 4.02 36.09
CA CYS A 33 15.24 3.60 35.06
C CYS A 33 14.89 4.38 33.78
N ASP A 34 15.64 5.43 33.48
CA ASP A 34 15.59 6.14 32.20
C ASP A 34 16.11 5.22 31.09
N GLY A 35 15.23 4.36 30.59
CA GLY A 35 15.32 3.83 29.23
C GLY A 35 14.54 4.77 28.31
N ALA A 36 15.11 5.93 28.00
CA ALA A 36 14.55 6.78 26.95
C ALA A 36 14.52 5.97 25.64
N PRO A 37 13.39 5.90 24.92
CA PRO A 37 13.38 5.30 23.59
C PRO A 37 14.36 6.09 22.72
N ALA A 38 15.11 5.37 21.88
CA ALA A 38 16.08 5.95 20.98
C ALA A 38 15.42 7.12 20.22
N ASN A 39 15.88 8.34 20.50
CA ASN A 39 15.57 9.50 19.68
C ASN A 39 16.04 9.16 18.27
N VAL A 40 15.12 8.86 17.37
CA VAL A 40 15.36 8.99 15.93
C VAL A 40 15.71 10.46 15.74
N ALA A 41 17.00 10.72 15.60
CA ALA A 41 17.50 12.06 15.37
C ALA A 41 16.73 12.65 14.19
N SER A 42 16.16 13.83 14.43
CA SER A 42 15.64 14.73 13.42
C SER A 42 16.65 14.86 12.28
N GLY A 43 16.36 14.24 11.14
CA GLY A 43 17.18 14.35 9.95
C GLY A 43 17.05 13.13 9.06
N VAL A 44 15.97 13.08 8.27
CA VAL A 44 16.09 12.39 6.98
C VAL A 44 17.27 13.06 6.28
N GLY A 45 18.32 12.30 5.96
CA GLY A 45 19.50 12.84 5.27
C GLY A 45 19.08 13.51 3.96
N SER A 46 19.96 14.32 3.36
CA SER A 46 19.66 14.94 2.06
C SER A 46 19.19 13.87 1.06
N PRO A 47 18.10 14.13 0.31
CA PRO A 47 17.55 13.15 -0.62
C PRO A 47 18.61 12.67 -1.60
N THR A 48 18.67 11.35 -1.83
CA THR A 48 19.50 10.77 -2.88
C THR A 48 18.68 10.70 -4.15
N VAL A 49 19.10 11.45 -5.16
CA VAL A 49 18.40 11.51 -6.45
C VAL A 49 19.11 10.60 -7.44
N LEU A 50 18.43 9.52 -7.81
CA LEU A 50 18.88 8.58 -8.82
C LEU A 50 18.55 9.11 -10.22
N GLN A 51 19.51 9.01 -11.12
CA GLN A 51 19.45 9.54 -12.47
C GLN A 51 18.93 8.49 -13.46
N ALA A 52 18.26 8.95 -14.52
CA ALA A 52 17.79 8.06 -15.59
C ALA A 52 18.94 7.27 -16.25
N SER A 53 20.17 7.81 -16.26
CA SER A 53 21.36 7.12 -16.76
C SER A 53 21.81 5.93 -15.90
N GLU A 54 21.32 5.80 -14.68
CA GLU A 54 21.61 4.69 -13.77
C GLU A 54 20.61 3.52 -13.94
N VAL A 55 19.56 3.71 -14.76
CA VAL A 55 18.58 2.67 -15.06
C VAL A 55 19.17 1.67 -16.06
N HIS A 56 19.20 0.41 -15.66
CA HIS A 56 19.65 -0.70 -16.47
C HIS A 56 18.42 -1.39 -17.07
N VAL A 57 18.14 -1.09 -18.33
CA VAL A 57 17.08 -1.76 -19.08
C VAL A 57 17.55 -3.16 -19.46
N ILE A 58 16.75 -4.17 -19.12
CA ILE A 58 16.99 -5.57 -19.45
C ILE A 58 16.33 -5.90 -20.78
N GLY A 59 15.06 -5.59 -20.94
CA GLY A 59 14.32 -6.00 -22.13
C GLY A 59 12.97 -5.31 -22.27
N THR A 60 12.46 -5.32 -23.49
CA THR A 60 11.11 -4.85 -23.84
C THR A 60 10.43 -5.90 -24.71
N SER A 61 9.10 -5.84 -24.79
CA SER A 61 8.31 -6.73 -25.62
C SER A 61 7.10 -5.98 -26.15
N GLU A 62 6.78 -6.19 -27.43
CA GLU A 62 5.57 -5.66 -28.08
C GLU A 62 4.27 -6.17 -27.45
N SER A 63 4.34 -7.25 -26.66
CA SER A 63 3.19 -7.82 -25.96
C SER A 63 2.81 -7.03 -24.70
N ILE A 64 3.68 -6.14 -24.20
CA ILE A 64 3.42 -5.37 -22.98
C ILE A 64 2.57 -4.14 -23.32
N ALA A 65 1.41 -4.02 -22.67
CA ALA A 65 0.56 -2.84 -22.75
C ALA A 65 0.70 -1.98 -21.48
N VAL A 66 0.28 -2.51 -20.33
CA VAL A 66 0.48 -1.88 -19.02
C VAL A 66 0.98 -2.97 -18.09
N VAL A 67 2.11 -2.70 -17.42
CA VAL A 67 2.65 -3.63 -16.44
C VAL A 67 1.82 -3.55 -15.17
N GLU A 68 1.10 -4.62 -14.88
CA GLU A 68 0.36 -4.77 -13.66
C GLU A 68 1.31 -5.18 -12.53
N ASP A 69 2.14 -6.19 -12.69
CA ASP A 69 3.10 -6.57 -11.65
C ASP A 69 4.35 -7.19 -12.27
N LEU A 70 5.43 -7.30 -11.50
CA LEU A 70 6.60 -8.06 -11.91
C LEU A 70 7.19 -8.82 -10.74
N THR A 71 7.78 -9.97 -11.02
CA THR A 71 8.57 -10.74 -10.06
C THR A 71 9.87 -11.18 -10.66
N VAL A 72 10.90 -11.33 -9.84
CA VAL A 72 12.23 -11.78 -10.24
C VAL A 72 12.50 -13.08 -9.48
N LEU A 73 12.86 -14.12 -10.21
CA LEU A 73 13.19 -15.44 -9.66
C LEU A 73 14.67 -15.47 -9.28
N SER A 74 15.03 -16.44 -8.43
CA SER A 74 16.41 -16.61 -7.94
C SER A 74 17.45 -16.89 -9.05
N ASP A 75 17.02 -17.38 -10.22
CA ASP A 75 17.87 -17.57 -11.40
C ASP A 75 18.04 -16.30 -12.27
N GLY A 76 17.41 -15.19 -11.87
CA GLY A 76 17.42 -13.91 -12.59
C GLY A 76 16.33 -13.78 -13.66
N THR A 77 15.50 -14.80 -13.86
CA THR A 77 14.34 -14.72 -14.75
C THR A 77 13.33 -13.70 -14.20
N VAL A 78 12.81 -12.83 -15.07
CA VAL A 78 11.80 -11.84 -14.71
C VAL A 78 10.48 -12.19 -15.37
N TRP A 79 9.41 -12.24 -14.57
CA TRP A 79 8.05 -12.41 -15.07
C TRP A 79 7.26 -11.13 -14.89
N VAL A 80 6.59 -10.72 -15.96
CA VAL A 80 5.71 -9.55 -16.03
C VAL A 80 4.28 -10.02 -16.15
N LEU A 81 3.39 -9.43 -15.35
CA LEU A 81 1.95 -9.52 -15.47
C LEU A 81 1.48 -8.31 -16.27
N ASN A 82 0.92 -8.55 -17.44
CA ASN A 82 0.38 -7.55 -18.34
C ASN A 82 -1.11 -7.33 -18.09
N SER A 83 -1.60 -6.12 -18.33
CA SER A 83 -3.02 -5.76 -18.15
C SER A 83 -3.96 -6.42 -19.15
N VAL A 84 -3.43 -6.85 -20.30
CA VAL A 84 -4.18 -7.50 -21.38
C VAL A 84 -3.51 -8.81 -21.77
N GLU A 85 -4.26 -9.64 -22.50
CA GLU A 85 -3.72 -10.87 -23.05
C GLU A 85 -2.70 -10.55 -24.16
N PRO A 86 -1.59 -11.28 -24.26
CA PRO A 86 -1.15 -12.35 -23.35
C PRO A 86 -0.73 -11.81 -21.97
N PHE A 87 -1.24 -12.42 -20.90
CA PHE A 87 -1.11 -11.88 -19.54
C PHE A 87 0.31 -12.01 -18.97
N PHE A 88 1.13 -12.95 -19.45
CA PHE A 88 2.45 -13.21 -18.89
C PHE A 88 3.53 -13.07 -19.95
N VAL A 89 4.56 -12.30 -19.62
CA VAL A 89 5.78 -12.17 -20.42
C VAL A 89 6.97 -12.49 -19.52
N GLY A 90 7.75 -13.50 -19.90
CA GLY A 90 8.94 -13.95 -19.19
C GLY A 90 10.20 -13.52 -19.93
N PHE A 91 11.13 -12.91 -19.21
CA PHE A 91 12.45 -12.48 -19.68
C PHE A 91 13.54 -13.30 -18.99
N GLY A 92 14.54 -13.71 -19.74
CA GLY A 92 15.77 -14.26 -19.18
C GLY A 92 16.60 -13.16 -18.50
N PRO A 93 17.64 -13.54 -17.73
CA PRO A 93 18.51 -12.58 -17.06
C PRO A 93 19.23 -11.63 -18.04
N ASP A 94 19.43 -12.06 -19.28
CA ASP A 94 20.05 -11.28 -20.36
C ASP A 94 19.05 -10.43 -21.16
N GLY A 95 17.75 -10.52 -20.84
CA GLY A 95 16.68 -9.72 -21.46
C GLY A 95 16.01 -10.31 -22.69
N ASP A 96 16.43 -11.51 -23.10
CA ASP A 96 15.71 -12.27 -24.13
C ASP A 96 14.31 -12.66 -23.63
N VAL A 97 13.31 -12.47 -24.49
CA VAL A 97 11.95 -12.96 -24.23
C VAL A 97 11.96 -14.48 -24.30
N LEU A 98 11.75 -15.13 -23.16
CA LEU A 98 11.70 -16.59 -23.06
C LEU A 98 10.33 -17.10 -23.47
N GLN A 99 9.28 -16.47 -22.95
CA GLN A 99 7.90 -16.95 -23.07
C GLN A 99 6.90 -15.81 -23.03
N VAL A 100 5.82 -15.97 -23.78
CA VAL A 100 4.66 -15.09 -23.79
C VAL A 100 3.41 -15.96 -23.81
N HIS A 101 2.58 -15.89 -22.77
CA HIS A 101 1.41 -16.77 -22.65
C HIS A 101 0.31 -16.21 -21.73
N GLY A 102 -0.77 -16.98 -21.56
CA GLY A 102 -1.92 -16.65 -20.73
C GLY A 102 -3.03 -15.99 -21.54
N SER A 103 -4.13 -16.69 -21.70
CA SER A 103 -5.37 -16.20 -22.34
C SER A 103 -6.51 -16.17 -21.33
N ARG A 104 -7.57 -15.42 -21.65
CA ARG A 104 -8.74 -15.36 -20.79
C ARG A 104 -9.63 -16.58 -20.96
N GLY A 105 -10.10 -17.11 -19.84
CA GLY A 105 -11.01 -18.24 -19.84
C GLY A 105 -11.02 -19.00 -18.52
N GLY A 106 -11.49 -20.24 -18.53
CA GLY A 106 -11.64 -21.06 -17.33
C GLY A 106 -11.06 -22.47 -17.45
N GLY A 107 -10.53 -22.82 -18.61
CA GLY A 107 -9.81 -24.07 -18.84
C GLY A 107 -8.45 -24.10 -18.14
N PRO A 108 -7.75 -25.23 -18.22
CA PRO A 108 -6.33 -25.30 -17.88
C PRO A 108 -5.55 -24.28 -18.72
N GLU A 109 -4.65 -23.53 -18.08
CA GLU A 109 -3.81 -22.49 -18.71
C GLU A 109 -4.57 -21.25 -19.20
N GLU A 110 -5.88 -21.15 -18.89
CA GLU A 110 -6.66 -19.94 -19.06
C GLU A 110 -6.90 -19.25 -17.71
N PHE A 111 -6.93 -17.92 -17.71
CA PHE A 111 -6.98 -17.08 -16.52
C PHE A 111 -8.25 -16.23 -16.52
N ARG A 112 -8.89 -16.07 -15.36
CA ARG A 112 -10.13 -15.29 -15.26
C ARG A 112 -9.86 -13.86 -14.86
N ALA A 113 -9.02 -13.68 -13.86
CA ALA A 113 -8.64 -12.37 -13.34
C ALA A 113 -7.29 -12.48 -12.63
N PRO A 114 -6.17 -12.73 -13.34
CA PRO A 114 -4.86 -12.80 -12.70
C PRO A 114 -4.56 -11.45 -12.05
N ALA A 115 -4.36 -11.45 -10.73
CA ALA A 115 -4.29 -10.22 -9.96
C ALA A 115 -2.85 -9.82 -9.66
N GLY A 116 -1.96 -10.70 -9.22
CA GLY A 116 -0.59 -10.32 -8.90
C GLY A 116 0.29 -11.52 -8.57
N PHE A 117 1.61 -11.31 -8.57
CA PHE A 117 2.56 -12.37 -8.27
C PHE A 117 2.72 -12.58 -6.77
N VAL A 118 3.00 -13.82 -6.39
CA VAL A 118 3.51 -14.15 -5.06
C VAL A 118 4.93 -13.62 -4.93
N SER A 119 5.12 -12.67 -4.01
CA SER A 119 6.44 -12.12 -3.71
C SER A 119 7.31 -13.16 -2.99
N GLY A 120 8.56 -13.34 -3.44
CA GLY A 120 9.51 -14.29 -2.85
C GLY A 120 9.57 -15.66 -3.51
N ASP A 121 8.92 -15.84 -4.67
CA ASP A 121 8.81 -17.09 -5.44
C ASP A 121 8.26 -18.31 -4.64
N ILE A 122 7.84 -19.37 -5.34
CA ILE A 122 7.53 -20.66 -4.68
C ILE A 122 8.40 -21.72 -5.36
N ASP A 123 9.40 -22.21 -4.63
CA ASP A 123 10.41 -23.16 -5.08
C ASP A 123 11.11 -22.72 -6.38
N GLY A 124 11.44 -21.42 -6.49
CA GLY A 124 12.08 -20.84 -7.67
C GLY A 124 11.13 -20.63 -8.86
N GLU A 125 9.82 -20.79 -8.66
CA GLU A 125 8.81 -20.63 -9.71
C GLU A 125 7.97 -19.37 -9.50
N ALA A 126 7.49 -18.80 -10.61
CA ALA A 126 6.55 -17.69 -10.57
C ALA A 126 5.11 -18.21 -10.42
N TRP A 127 4.40 -17.67 -9.44
CA TRP A 127 3.00 -17.98 -9.17
C TRP A 127 2.18 -16.71 -9.14
N VAL A 128 1.00 -16.77 -9.76
CA VAL A 128 0.03 -15.68 -9.81
C VAL A 128 -1.21 -16.05 -9.01
N PHE A 129 -1.77 -15.10 -8.28
CA PHE A 129 -3.07 -15.29 -7.64
C PHE A 129 -4.21 -14.93 -8.62
N ASP A 130 -5.15 -15.86 -8.81
CA ASP A 130 -6.41 -15.60 -9.52
C ASP A 130 -7.60 -15.61 -8.52
N PRO A 131 -8.11 -14.44 -8.10
CA PRO A 131 -9.24 -14.31 -7.17
C PRO A 131 -10.54 -14.97 -7.62
N ILE A 132 -10.80 -15.09 -8.93
CA ILE A 132 -12.05 -15.70 -9.40
C ILE A 132 -11.93 -17.22 -9.38
N ARG A 133 -10.75 -17.74 -9.71
CA ARG A 133 -10.43 -19.16 -9.55
C ARG A 133 -10.28 -19.56 -8.09
N HIS A 134 -9.91 -18.62 -7.23
CA HIS A 134 -9.62 -18.80 -5.80
C HIS A 134 -8.41 -19.72 -5.57
N ALA A 135 -7.35 -19.49 -6.36
CA ALA A 135 -6.16 -20.33 -6.39
C ALA A 135 -4.91 -19.51 -6.73
N LEU A 136 -3.75 -20.02 -6.33
CA LEU A 136 -2.45 -19.64 -6.89
C LEU A 136 -2.16 -20.56 -8.07
N ILE A 137 -1.69 -20.01 -9.18
CA ILE A 137 -1.41 -20.74 -10.42
C ILE A 137 0.07 -20.55 -10.77
N ARG A 138 0.79 -21.63 -11.06
CA ARG A 138 2.16 -21.55 -11.56
C ARG A 138 2.17 -21.09 -13.00
N ILE A 139 3.00 -20.10 -13.33
CA ILE A 139 3.07 -19.52 -14.67
C ILE A 139 4.43 -19.66 -15.34
N SER A 140 5.49 -19.95 -14.59
CA SER A 140 6.86 -20.08 -15.12
C SER A 140 7.11 -21.32 -15.99
N LYS A 141 6.17 -22.27 -16.01
CA LYS A 141 6.24 -23.53 -16.78
C LYS A 141 4.93 -23.79 -17.54
N PRO A 142 4.65 -23.04 -18.62
CA PRO A 142 3.49 -23.28 -19.48
C PRO A 142 3.57 -24.69 -20.10
N GLY A 143 2.42 -25.28 -20.39
CA GLY A 143 2.28 -26.68 -20.80
C GLY A 143 2.20 -27.68 -19.63
N THR A 144 2.47 -27.24 -18.40
CA THR A 144 2.34 -28.08 -17.20
C THR A 144 1.53 -27.36 -16.12
N TRP A 145 0.22 -27.59 -16.11
CA TRP A 145 -0.69 -27.01 -15.13
C TRP A 145 -0.33 -27.40 -13.69
N SER A 146 -0.29 -26.41 -12.80
CA SER A 146 -0.13 -26.61 -11.37
C SER A 146 -0.83 -25.46 -10.64
N GLU A 147 -1.67 -25.80 -9.67
CA GLU A 147 -2.40 -24.83 -8.87
C GLU A 147 -2.46 -25.24 -7.40
N ILE A 148 -2.48 -24.23 -6.53
CA ILE A 148 -2.72 -24.38 -5.09
C ILE A 148 -4.09 -23.76 -4.84
N SER A 149 -5.08 -24.60 -4.55
CA SER A 149 -6.42 -24.12 -4.18
C SER A 149 -6.37 -23.50 -2.79
N LEU A 150 -6.95 -22.31 -2.64
CA LEU A 150 -7.04 -21.68 -1.34
C LEU A 150 -8.24 -22.24 -0.54
N PRO A 151 -8.09 -22.49 0.77
CA PRO A 151 -9.15 -23.05 1.60
C PRO A 151 -10.34 -22.11 1.74
N THR A 152 -11.51 -22.49 1.23
CA THR A 152 -12.70 -21.61 1.19
C THR A 152 -13.43 -21.47 2.53
N ASP A 153 -13.19 -22.37 3.47
CA ASP A 153 -13.70 -22.33 4.83
C ASP A 153 -13.04 -21.22 5.66
N SER A 154 -11.73 -21.05 5.49
CA SER A 154 -10.93 -20.01 6.16
C SER A 154 -10.73 -18.76 5.31
N THR A 155 -10.75 -18.88 3.98
CA THR A 155 -10.72 -17.76 3.03
C THR A 155 -11.91 -17.84 2.09
N PRO A 156 -13.14 -17.50 2.51
CA PRO A 156 -14.31 -17.59 1.65
C PRO A 156 -14.13 -16.82 0.33
N ARG A 157 -14.69 -17.35 -0.76
CA ARG A 157 -14.56 -16.70 -2.08
C ARG A 157 -15.05 -15.26 -2.02
N GLY A 158 -14.22 -14.34 -2.55
CA GLY A 158 -14.51 -12.91 -2.51
C GLY A 158 -14.16 -12.23 -1.19
N THR A 159 -13.51 -12.90 -0.24
CA THR A 159 -12.89 -12.23 0.92
C THR A 159 -11.46 -11.79 0.63
N LEU A 160 -10.78 -12.44 -0.34
CA LEU A 160 -9.47 -12.05 -0.84
C LEU A 160 -9.66 -11.10 -2.02
N ARG A 161 -9.60 -9.78 -1.80
CA ARG A 161 -9.80 -8.75 -2.83
C ARG A 161 -8.78 -7.62 -2.69
N GLY A 162 -8.37 -7.03 -3.81
CA GLY A 162 -7.72 -5.72 -3.82
C GLY A 162 -8.76 -4.62 -3.62
N GLY A 163 -8.32 -3.40 -3.34
CA GLY A 163 -9.19 -2.25 -3.03
C GLY A 163 -8.97 -1.64 -1.64
N MET A 164 -9.48 -0.41 -1.45
CA MET A 164 -9.03 0.59 -0.45
C MET A 164 -8.64 0.01 0.92
N GLY A 165 -7.36 0.21 1.27
CA GLY A 165 -6.56 -0.67 2.14
C GLY A 165 -5.43 -1.36 1.35
N PHE A 166 -5.68 -1.55 0.04
CA PHE A 166 -4.91 -2.20 -1.02
C PHE A 166 -5.17 -1.44 -2.34
N MET A 167 -4.55 -0.28 -2.59
CA MET A 167 -4.97 0.59 -3.71
C MET A 167 -4.56 0.14 -5.11
N ASN A 168 -3.82 -0.95 -5.28
CA ASN A 168 -3.91 -1.63 -6.55
C ASN A 168 -5.15 -2.54 -6.52
N SER A 169 -5.80 -2.75 -7.66
CA SER A 169 -6.94 -3.69 -7.79
C SER A 169 -6.58 -5.15 -7.45
N ARG A 170 -5.35 -5.40 -7.01
CA ARG A 170 -4.72 -6.70 -6.88
C ARG A 170 -4.63 -7.08 -5.41
N VAL A 171 -4.80 -8.37 -5.16
CA VAL A 171 -4.48 -8.92 -3.84
C VAL A 171 -2.98 -9.10 -3.79
N ARG A 172 -2.34 -8.39 -2.87
CA ARG A 172 -0.93 -8.63 -2.59
C ARG A 172 -0.75 -9.98 -1.93
N THR A 173 0.21 -10.75 -2.43
CA THR A 173 0.60 -12.05 -1.88
C THR A 173 2.10 -12.09 -1.69
N ALA A 174 2.54 -12.67 -0.57
CA ALA A 174 3.95 -12.76 -0.23
C ALA A 174 4.25 -14.04 0.52
N ARG A 175 5.41 -14.64 0.24
CA ARG A 175 5.91 -15.80 0.97
C ARG A 175 6.44 -15.40 2.34
N LEU A 176 6.16 -16.24 3.35
CA LEU A 176 6.67 -16.16 4.70
C LEU A 176 7.16 -17.56 5.09
N GLY A 177 8.44 -17.83 4.86
CA GLY A 177 8.98 -19.18 4.99
C GLY A 177 8.30 -20.13 3.98
N ASP A 178 7.58 -21.12 4.48
CA ASP A 178 6.81 -22.08 3.68
C ASP A 178 5.33 -21.72 3.49
N GLU A 179 4.84 -20.63 4.11
CA GLU A 179 3.46 -20.17 3.96
C GLU A 179 3.32 -18.98 3.01
N ILE A 180 2.10 -18.76 2.50
CA ILE A 180 1.73 -17.58 1.72
C ILE A 180 0.82 -16.67 2.54
N ILE A 181 1.22 -15.42 2.70
CA ILE A 181 0.42 -14.39 3.37
C ILE A 181 -0.50 -13.71 2.37
N LEU A 182 -1.78 -13.68 2.71
CA LEU A 182 -2.82 -12.95 2.00
C LEU A 182 -3.60 -12.06 2.98
N ALA A 183 -4.18 -11.00 2.43
CA ALA A 183 -5.15 -10.20 3.17
C ALA A 183 -6.58 -10.67 2.92
N ARG A 184 -7.35 -10.77 3.99
CA ARG A 184 -8.74 -11.23 3.98
C ARG A 184 -9.65 -10.15 4.56
N SER A 185 -10.65 -9.76 3.79
CA SER A 185 -11.71 -8.80 4.14
C SER A 185 -13.04 -9.50 4.41
N PHE A 186 -13.89 -8.94 5.28
CA PHE A 186 -15.12 -9.62 5.75
C PHE A 186 -16.43 -9.11 5.12
N ALA A 187 -16.37 -8.06 4.29
CA ALA A 187 -17.53 -7.55 3.59
C ALA A 187 -17.19 -7.08 2.17
N LEU A 188 -18.22 -7.03 1.32
CA LEU A 188 -18.17 -6.26 0.09
C LEU A 188 -18.22 -4.77 0.45
N PHE A 189 -17.30 -3.99 -0.10
CA PHE A 189 -17.40 -2.54 -0.04
C PHE A 189 -18.65 -2.09 -0.83
N ILE A 190 -19.57 -1.42 -0.15
CA ILE A 190 -20.72 -0.78 -0.77
C ILE A 190 -20.53 0.74 -0.61
N PRO A 191 -20.33 1.48 -1.72
CA PRO A 191 -20.17 2.93 -1.67
C PRO A 191 -21.30 3.59 -0.86
N GLY A 192 -20.94 4.53 0.02
CA GLY A 192 -21.88 5.24 0.88
C GLY A 192 -22.36 4.48 2.13
N GLN A 193 -21.89 3.24 2.39
CA GLN A 193 -22.23 2.49 3.60
C GLN A 193 -21.04 2.34 4.55
N ILE A 194 -21.04 3.12 5.64
CA ILE A 194 -19.97 3.16 6.66
C ILE A 194 -19.62 1.81 7.28
N PHE A 195 -20.63 1.00 7.56
CA PHE A 195 -20.43 -0.33 8.14
C PHE A 195 -19.77 -1.32 7.18
N SER A 196 -20.08 -1.23 5.88
CA SER A 196 -19.47 -2.09 4.85
C SER A 196 -18.00 -1.75 4.62
N PHE A 197 -17.66 -0.46 4.68
CA PHE A 197 -16.28 0.02 4.61
C PHE A 197 -15.47 -0.46 5.81
N TRP A 198 -16.04 -0.32 7.01
CA TRP A 198 -15.43 -0.78 8.25
C TRP A 198 -15.09 -2.27 8.19
N LEU A 199 -16.05 -3.13 7.84
CA LEU A 199 -15.85 -4.59 7.74
C LEU A 199 -14.91 -5.03 6.61
N SER A 200 -14.83 -4.26 5.53
CA SER A 200 -13.98 -4.60 4.38
C SER A 200 -12.53 -4.15 4.56
N THR A 201 -12.32 -2.98 5.16
CA THR A 201 -11.00 -2.32 5.21
C THR A 201 -10.37 -2.39 6.59
N TRP A 202 -11.13 -2.10 7.65
CA TRP A 202 -10.59 -2.01 9.01
C TRP A 202 -10.72 -3.30 9.79
N GLY A 203 -11.77 -4.08 9.53
CA GLY A 203 -11.90 -5.44 10.03
C GLY A 203 -11.03 -6.46 9.29
N ALA A 204 -10.20 -6.07 8.32
CA ALA A 204 -9.40 -7.02 7.55
C ALA A 204 -8.30 -7.68 8.41
N ASP A 205 -7.96 -8.92 8.05
CA ASP A 205 -6.88 -9.68 8.69
C ASP A 205 -5.82 -10.11 7.69
N LEU A 206 -4.65 -10.44 8.19
CA LEU A 206 -3.63 -11.21 7.47
C LEU A 206 -3.78 -12.69 7.83
N VAL A 207 -3.88 -13.52 6.79
CA VAL A 207 -3.95 -14.98 6.90
C VAL A 207 -2.74 -15.62 6.25
N ALA A 208 -2.22 -16.68 6.87
CA ALA A 208 -1.19 -17.53 6.30
C ALA A 208 -1.86 -18.77 5.72
N VAL A 209 -1.51 -19.12 4.48
CA VAL A 209 -1.94 -20.33 3.79
C VAL A 209 -0.73 -21.25 3.62
N ASP A 210 -0.85 -22.49 4.07
CA ASP A 210 0.11 -23.54 3.78
C ASP A 210 -0.19 -24.10 2.38
N PRO A 211 0.73 -23.93 1.40
CA PRO A 211 0.53 -24.39 0.04
C PRO A 211 0.54 -25.91 -0.12
N ALA A 212 1.16 -26.65 0.80
CA ALA A 212 1.25 -28.10 0.76
C ALA A 212 -0.03 -28.77 1.29
N THR A 213 -0.61 -28.21 2.34
CA THR A 213 -1.83 -28.77 2.98
C THR A 213 -3.12 -28.07 2.55
N ALA A 214 -3.02 -26.93 1.86
CA ALA A 214 -4.15 -26.04 1.56
C ALA A 214 -4.96 -25.67 2.81
N SER A 215 -4.28 -25.50 3.95
CA SER A 215 -4.87 -25.01 5.20
C SER A 215 -4.54 -23.54 5.42
N ALA A 216 -5.34 -22.83 6.22
CA ALA A 216 -5.02 -21.45 6.57
C ALA A 216 -5.28 -21.13 8.03
N ARG A 217 -4.53 -20.15 8.53
CA ARG A 217 -4.64 -19.61 9.90
C ARG A 217 -4.59 -18.09 9.88
N GLY A 218 -5.24 -17.45 10.85
CA GLY A 218 -5.05 -16.02 11.09
C GLY A 218 -3.65 -15.76 11.64
N VAL A 219 -3.05 -14.63 11.24
CA VAL A 219 -1.74 -14.19 11.72
C VAL A 219 -1.86 -12.88 12.48
N VAL A 220 -2.47 -11.87 11.87
CA VAL A 220 -2.64 -10.54 12.47
C VAL A 220 -4.04 -10.04 12.16
N SER A 221 -4.82 -9.68 13.19
CA SER A 221 -6.05 -8.92 12.97
C SER A 221 -5.73 -7.44 12.91
N LEU A 222 -5.86 -6.83 11.73
CA LEU A 222 -5.42 -5.45 11.53
C LEU A 222 -6.28 -4.46 12.32
N GLY A 223 -7.58 -4.71 12.44
CA GLY A 223 -8.50 -3.90 13.23
C GLY A 223 -8.09 -3.84 14.70
N GLU A 224 -7.81 -5.00 15.29
CA GLU A 224 -7.38 -5.11 16.68
C GLU A 224 -6.03 -4.42 16.93
N VAL A 225 -5.02 -4.66 16.07
CA VAL A 225 -3.68 -4.14 16.35
C VAL A 225 -3.51 -2.66 16.07
N LEU A 226 -4.15 -2.12 15.02
CA LEU A 226 -4.01 -0.69 14.70
C LEU A 226 -5.00 0.17 15.50
N GLY A 227 -6.08 -0.43 16.00
CA GLY A 227 -7.22 0.24 16.58
C GLY A 227 -8.16 0.76 15.49
N ASP A 228 -9.46 0.53 15.67
CA ASP A 228 -10.45 1.10 14.78
C ASP A 228 -10.55 2.62 14.99
N PRO A 229 -10.66 3.41 13.93
CA PRO A 229 -10.64 4.87 14.01
C PRO A 229 -11.98 5.46 14.46
N THR A 230 -12.62 4.83 15.44
CA THR A 230 -13.87 5.32 16.05
C THR A 230 -13.69 6.76 16.54
N GLU A 231 -12.53 7.06 17.13
CA GLU A 231 -12.16 8.40 17.60
C GLU A 231 -12.10 9.43 16.44
N TYR A 232 -11.65 9.02 15.26
CA TYR A 232 -11.62 9.89 14.08
C TYR A 232 -13.04 10.24 13.58
N LEU A 233 -13.94 9.25 13.55
CA LEU A 233 -15.33 9.47 13.13
C LEU A 233 -16.07 10.42 14.09
N GLU A 234 -15.74 10.34 15.38
CA GLU A 234 -16.25 11.25 16.41
C GLU A 234 -15.70 12.68 16.24
N GLN A 235 -14.40 12.83 15.95
CA GLN A 235 -13.74 14.12 15.77
C GLN A 235 -14.16 14.86 14.49
N THR A 236 -14.46 14.14 13.41
CA THR A 236 -14.77 14.72 12.10
C THR A 236 -16.28 14.95 11.87
N ASN A 237 -17.12 14.64 12.88
CA ASN A 237 -18.58 14.68 12.76
C ASN A 237 -19.09 13.95 11.50
N GLY A 238 -18.36 12.92 11.06
CA GLY A 238 -18.68 12.12 9.88
C GLY A 238 -18.43 12.76 8.52
N PHE A 239 -17.60 13.81 8.38
CA PHE A 239 -17.26 14.38 7.06
C PHE A 239 -15.77 14.72 6.85
N PRO A 240 -15.17 14.31 5.70
CA PRO A 240 -15.59 13.21 4.85
C PRO A 240 -15.90 11.92 5.63
N PRO A 241 -16.96 11.17 5.26
CA PRO A 241 -17.41 10.01 6.03
C PRO A 241 -16.42 8.83 6.05
N PHE A 242 -15.36 8.88 5.23
CA PHE A 242 -14.39 7.80 5.10
C PHE A 242 -12.97 8.36 4.98
N PRO A 243 -12.08 8.16 5.98
CA PRO A 243 -10.67 8.40 5.76
C PRO A 243 -10.15 7.43 4.70
N VAL A 244 -9.34 7.91 3.76
CA VAL A 244 -8.72 7.09 2.71
C VAL A 244 -7.41 6.50 3.25
N TRP A 245 -7.51 5.83 4.39
CA TRP A 245 -6.34 5.23 5.04
C TRP A 245 -6.02 3.87 4.46
N LEU A 246 -4.73 3.61 4.28
CA LEU A 246 -4.24 2.38 3.69
C LEU A 246 -3.66 1.45 4.75
N ARG A 247 -4.01 0.17 4.63
CA ARG A 247 -3.54 -0.91 5.49
C ARG A 247 -2.33 -1.56 4.83
N LEU A 248 -1.24 -0.80 4.77
CA LEU A 248 -0.01 -1.25 4.15
C LEU A 248 0.66 -2.34 5.01
N TRP A 249 1.06 -3.44 4.38
CA TRP A 249 1.82 -4.51 5.01
C TRP A 249 2.86 -5.10 4.05
N SER A 250 3.89 -5.74 4.60
CA SER A 250 4.88 -6.50 3.85
C SER A 250 5.43 -7.66 4.68
N VAL A 251 5.88 -8.72 4.02
CA VAL A 251 6.81 -9.69 4.61
C VAL A 251 8.23 -9.16 4.42
N CYS A 252 9.06 -9.20 5.46
CA CYS A 252 10.41 -8.62 5.45
C CYS A 252 11.52 -9.63 5.74
N SER A 253 11.13 -10.84 6.13
CA SER A 253 11.98 -12.03 6.22
C SER A 253 11.07 -13.25 6.27
N ASP A 254 11.63 -14.46 6.26
CA ASP A 254 10.87 -15.72 6.41
C ASP A 254 10.09 -15.84 7.74
N THR A 255 10.29 -14.90 8.67
CA THR A 255 9.71 -14.95 10.02
C THR A 255 9.01 -13.67 10.46
N GLN A 256 9.01 -12.61 9.63
CA GLN A 256 8.54 -11.31 10.05
C GLN A 256 7.58 -10.66 9.06
N ILE A 257 6.42 -10.24 9.58
CA ILE A 257 5.44 -9.38 8.91
C ILE A 257 5.53 -7.98 9.51
N ARG A 258 5.39 -6.96 8.67
CA ARG A 258 5.36 -5.56 9.09
C ARG A 258 4.09 -4.89 8.60
N VAL A 259 3.48 -4.06 9.43
CA VAL A 259 2.23 -3.34 9.14
C VAL A 259 2.40 -1.86 9.49
N HIS A 260 2.00 -0.96 8.60
CA HIS A 260 2.04 0.47 8.86
C HIS A 260 0.92 0.89 9.82
N ASP A 261 1.29 1.48 10.96
CA ASP A 261 0.39 2.13 11.92
C ASP A 261 0.45 3.64 11.73
N ARG A 262 -0.56 4.14 11.00
CA ARG A 262 -0.71 5.56 10.70
C ARG A 262 -0.86 6.41 11.96
N LEU A 263 -1.68 5.97 12.90
CA LEU A 263 -2.07 6.77 14.08
C LEU A 263 -0.85 7.10 14.93
N ARG A 264 0.04 6.11 15.08
CA ARG A 264 1.28 6.25 15.85
C ARG A 264 2.49 6.63 15.00
N ASN A 265 2.31 6.80 13.69
CA ASN A 265 3.38 7.07 12.72
C ASN A 265 4.57 6.12 12.86
N GLN A 266 4.28 4.83 12.82
CA GLN A 266 5.28 3.78 13.02
C GLN A 266 4.93 2.54 12.20
N VAL A 267 5.83 1.57 12.18
CA VAL A 267 5.64 0.26 11.59
C VAL A 267 5.61 -0.76 12.72
N ARG A 268 4.51 -1.51 12.80
CA ARG A 268 4.29 -2.58 13.76
C ARG A 268 4.89 -3.85 13.20
N ASN A 269 5.67 -4.55 14.01
CA ASN A 269 6.44 -5.71 13.62
C ASN A 269 5.82 -6.96 14.27
N PHE A 270 5.61 -8.03 13.52
CA PHE A 270 5.01 -9.27 14.00
C PHE A 270 5.84 -10.48 13.56
N THR A 271 5.96 -11.47 14.44
CA THR A 271 6.51 -12.78 14.08
C THR A 271 5.53 -13.55 13.20
N ARG A 272 6.01 -14.67 12.65
CA ARG A 272 5.19 -15.63 11.88
C ARG A 272 3.96 -16.15 12.63
N ASP A 273 4.03 -16.22 13.95
CA ASP A 273 2.91 -16.66 14.80
C ASP A 273 1.99 -15.52 15.22
N GLY A 274 2.23 -14.29 14.74
CA GLY A 274 1.45 -13.11 15.09
C GLY A 274 1.87 -12.43 16.39
N THR A 275 2.98 -12.84 17.00
CA THR A 275 3.49 -12.18 18.21
C THR A 275 4.09 -10.83 17.84
N GLU A 276 3.65 -9.78 18.54
CA GLU A 276 4.17 -8.44 18.30
C GLU A 276 5.60 -8.26 18.84
N LEU A 277 6.42 -7.54 18.05
CA LEU A 277 7.78 -7.14 18.35
C LEU A 277 7.85 -5.61 18.47
N ASP A 278 9.00 -5.09 18.91
CA ASP A 278 9.22 -3.65 19.04
C ASP A 278 8.92 -2.91 17.72
N PRO A 279 8.12 -1.83 17.74
CA PRO A 279 7.77 -1.10 16.54
C PRO A 279 8.94 -0.28 16.02
N THR A 280 8.97 -0.05 14.71
CA THR A 280 9.94 0.82 14.05
C THR A 280 9.31 2.20 13.85
N PRO A 281 9.77 3.26 14.54
CA PRO A 281 9.26 4.62 14.35
C PRO A 281 9.52 5.10 12.92
N LEU A 282 8.57 5.84 12.34
CA LEU A 282 8.76 6.54 11.07
C LEU A 282 9.17 8.00 11.33
N PRO A 283 9.95 8.62 10.43
CA PRO A 283 10.19 10.06 10.46
C PRO A 283 8.88 10.85 10.51
N PRO A 284 8.92 12.10 11.03
CA PRO A 284 7.75 12.97 11.03
C PRO A 284 7.13 13.04 9.63
N PRO A 285 5.80 12.94 9.52
CA PRO A 285 5.15 12.99 8.23
C PRO A 285 5.36 14.37 7.60
N HIS A 286 5.69 14.39 6.31
CA HIS A 286 5.77 15.64 5.55
C HIS A 286 4.40 16.29 5.35
N PHE A 287 3.32 15.51 5.46
CA PHE A 287 1.94 15.95 5.28
C PHE A 287 1.28 16.26 6.63
N THR A 288 1.54 17.45 7.15
CA THR A 288 0.72 18.07 8.21
C THR A 288 -0.05 19.29 7.72
N GLU A 289 0.39 19.91 6.62
CA GLU A 289 -0.25 21.06 5.98
C GLU A 289 -0.40 20.79 4.48
N VAL A 290 -1.53 21.16 3.90
CA VAL A 290 -1.84 21.01 2.47
C VAL A 290 -2.27 22.39 1.97
N THR A 291 -2.10 22.74 0.69
CA THR A 291 -2.67 23.98 0.14
C THR A 291 -4.08 23.74 -0.41
N ASP A 292 -4.91 24.78 -0.55
CA ASP A 292 -6.26 24.66 -1.14
C ASP A 292 -6.26 24.01 -2.54
N GLU A 293 -5.23 24.29 -3.34
CA GLU A 293 -5.08 23.69 -4.67
C GLU A 293 -4.77 22.20 -4.60
N GLN A 294 -3.82 21.81 -3.75
CA GLN A 294 -3.46 20.41 -3.52
C GLN A 294 -4.64 19.62 -2.93
N PHE A 295 -5.38 20.25 -2.01
CA PHE A 295 -6.64 19.73 -1.50
C PHE A 295 -7.60 19.41 -2.65
N ALA A 296 -7.85 20.39 -3.52
CA ALA A 296 -8.87 20.25 -4.54
C ALA A 296 -8.49 19.18 -5.56
N ARG A 297 -7.21 19.02 -5.87
CA ARG A 297 -6.70 17.94 -6.72
C ARG A 297 -6.95 16.57 -6.10
N ALA A 298 -6.61 16.39 -4.82
CA ALA A 298 -6.83 15.13 -4.12
C ALA A 298 -8.32 14.77 -3.98
N VAL A 299 -9.17 15.75 -3.64
CA VAL A 299 -10.62 15.56 -3.52
C VAL A 299 -11.30 15.40 -4.87
N PHE A 300 -10.81 16.07 -5.91
CA PHE A 300 -11.28 15.86 -7.28
C PHE A 300 -11.04 14.43 -7.73
N ALA A 301 -9.85 13.87 -7.48
CA ALA A 301 -9.56 12.46 -7.78
C ALA A 301 -10.56 11.51 -7.14
N LEU A 302 -10.83 11.73 -5.86
CA LEU A 302 -11.80 10.93 -5.09
C LEU A 302 -13.22 11.08 -5.62
N SER A 303 -13.66 12.32 -5.83
CA SER A 303 -15.01 12.64 -6.31
C SER A 303 -15.24 12.09 -7.72
N PHE A 304 -14.22 12.14 -8.58
CA PHE A 304 -14.29 11.58 -9.92
C PHE A 304 -14.25 10.04 -9.90
N ALA A 305 -13.40 9.44 -9.04
CA ALA A 305 -13.35 7.99 -8.87
C ALA A 305 -14.68 7.41 -8.36
N GLU A 306 -15.35 8.10 -7.44
CA GLU A 306 -16.69 7.75 -6.97
C GLU A 306 -17.73 7.87 -8.08
N ALA A 307 -17.68 8.94 -8.89
CA ALA A 307 -18.62 9.17 -9.98
C ALA A 307 -18.42 8.19 -11.16
N ALA A 308 -17.17 7.79 -11.43
CA ALA A 308 -16.81 6.89 -12.52
C ALA A 308 -16.81 5.41 -12.11
N GLY A 309 -16.85 5.11 -10.80
CA GLY A 309 -16.76 3.73 -10.27
C GLY A 309 -15.36 3.11 -10.38
N GLU A 310 -14.36 3.87 -10.84
CA GLU A 310 -12.97 3.44 -11.06
C GLU A 310 -12.00 4.54 -10.63
N VAL A 311 -10.93 4.17 -9.91
CA VAL A 311 -9.86 5.11 -9.54
C VAL A 311 -9.00 5.41 -10.77
N GLY A 312 -8.95 6.68 -11.19
CA GLY A 312 -8.12 7.14 -12.32
C GLY A 312 -8.84 7.27 -13.66
N ALA A 313 -10.17 7.13 -13.73
CA ALA A 313 -10.91 7.53 -14.91
C ALA A 313 -10.68 9.03 -15.19
N GLN A 314 -10.42 9.42 -16.45
CA GLN A 314 -10.12 10.80 -16.83
C GLN A 314 -11.27 11.34 -17.70
N GLY A 315 -11.89 12.44 -17.27
CA GLY A 315 -12.76 13.26 -18.11
C GLY A 315 -11.96 14.08 -19.13
N SER A 316 -12.64 14.83 -20.00
CA SER A 316 -11.93 15.77 -20.89
C SER A 316 -11.14 16.80 -20.06
N PRO A 317 -9.92 17.22 -20.46
CA PRO A 317 -9.11 18.16 -19.67
C PRO A 317 -9.83 19.47 -19.31
N ALA A 318 -10.73 19.94 -20.19
CA ALA A 318 -11.53 21.15 -19.96
C ALA A 318 -12.64 20.94 -18.91
N ASP A 319 -13.27 19.76 -18.89
CA ASP A 319 -14.28 19.41 -17.89
C ASP A 319 -13.64 19.19 -16.51
N SER A 320 -12.50 18.50 -16.45
CA SER A 320 -11.74 18.31 -15.22
C SER A 320 -11.29 19.64 -14.62
N ALA A 321 -10.78 20.56 -15.45
CA ALA A 321 -10.37 21.89 -14.99
C ALA A 321 -11.55 22.73 -14.47
N ARG A 322 -12.72 22.66 -15.12
CA ARG A 322 -13.93 23.37 -14.68
C ARG A 322 -14.43 22.83 -13.33
N VAL A 323 -14.54 21.50 -13.19
CA VAL A 323 -14.99 20.86 -11.95
C VAL A 323 -13.99 21.08 -10.81
N LEU A 324 -12.68 21.00 -11.09
CA LEU A 324 -11.63 21.32 -10.13
C LEU A 324 -11.77 22.78 -9.63
N ASN A 325 -11.95 23.74 -10.53
CA ASN A 325 -12.14 25.15 -10.15
C ASN A 325 -13.44 25.38 -9.35
N GLU A 326 -14.53 24.68 -9.69
CA GLU A 326 -15.78 24.72 -8.91
C GLU A 326 -15.60 24.10 -7.52
N LEU A 327 -14.80 23.03 -7.39
CA LEU A 327 -14.46 22.42 -6.11
C LEU A 327 -13.57 23.33 -5.26
N VAL A 328 -12.49 23.91 -5.82
CA VAL A 328 -11.60 24.87 -5.14
C VAL A 328 -12.40 26.02 -4.52
N GLN A 329 -13.42 26.52 -5.21
CA GLN A 329 -14.27 27.61 -4.71
C GLN A 329 -15.33 27.17 -3.69
N GLY A 330 -15.58 25.86 -3.55
CA GLY A 330 -16.60 25.28 -2.68
C GLY A 330 -16.07 24.57 -1.44
N VAL A 331 -14.75 24.56 -1.23
CA VAL A 331 -14.11 23.97 -0.04
C VAL A 331 -14.25 24.91 1.14
N GLU A 332 -14.92 24.48 2.21
CA GLU A 332 -15.08 25.26 3.45
C GLU A 332 -14.24 24.71 4.63
N GLY A 333 -13.28 23.81 4.38
CA GLY A 333 -12.47 23.16 5.43
C GLY A 333 -11.02 23.67 5.51
N GLU A 334 -10.42 23.61 6.70
CA GLU A 334 -9.01 23.96 6.91
C GLU A 334 -8.09 22.89 6.29
N PRO A 335 -7.06 23.27 5.51
CA PRO A 335 -6.22 22.29 4.82
C PRO A 335 -5.50 21.29 5.75
N GLU A 336 -5.18 21.68 6.99
CA GLU A 336 -4.58 20.81 8.00
C GLU A 336 -5.53 19.69 8.44
N GLN A 337 -6.85 19.96 8.47
CA GLN A 337 -7.83 18.92 8.78
C GLN A 337 -7.79 17.83 7.70
N LEU A 338 -7.54 18.21 6.44
CA LEU A 338 -7.49 17.30 5.29
C LEU A 338 -6.26 16.43 5.16
N ALA A 339 -5.12 16.87 5.71
CA ALA A 339 -3.97 15.98 5.93
C ALA A 339 -4.36 14.74 6.76
N GLY A 340 -5.35 14.86 7.65
CA GLY A 340 -5.92 13.75 8.41
C GLY A 340 -6.62 12.69 7.55
N PHE A 341 -7.18 13.06 6.40
CA PHE A 341 -8.02 12.21 5.55
C PHE A 341 -7.22 11.45 4.49
N LEU A 342 -6.19 12.10 3.93
CA LEU A 342 -5.36 11.52 2.88
C LEU A 342 -4.40 10.46 3.43
N PRO A 343 -4.09 9.40 2.67
CA PRO A 343 -3.05 8.47 3.06
C PRO A 343 -1.70 9.20 3.12
N ARG A 344 -0.89 8.89 4.14
CA ARG A 344 0.48 9.43 4.26
C ARG A 344 1.43 8.72 3.30
N TYR A 345 1.20 7.43 3.16
CA TYR A 345 1.97 6.52 2.33
C TYR A 345 1.01 5.67 1.51
N VAL A 346 1.43 5.31 0.30
CA VAL A 346 0.63 4.60 -0.70
C VAL A 346 1.12 3.18 -0.99
N ASP A 347 2.40 2.90 -0.73
CA ASP A 347 3.00 1.56 -0.86
C ASP A 347 4.04 1.35 0.24
N MET A 348 4.26 0.09 0.60
CA MET A 348 5.25 -0.36 1.57
C MET A 348 5.82 -1.70 1.15
N ARG A 349 7.12 -1.78 0.89
CA ARG A 349 7.84 -2.99 0.49
C ARG A 349 8.98 -3.25 1.46
N CYS A 350 9.38 -4.51 1.56
CA CYS A 350 10.64 -4.87 2.19
C CYS A 350 11.55 -5.50 1.15
N ALA A 351 12.82 -5.15 1.24
CA ALA A 351 13.88 -5.83 0.55
C ALA A 351 14.19 -7.17 1.23
N ASP A 352 14.88 -8.04 0.52
CA ASP A 352 15.39 -9.32 1.00
C ASP A 352 16.38 -9.18 2.18
N ASP A 353 17.07 -8.04 2.27
CA ASP A 353 17.92 -7.67 3.40
C ASP A 353 17.13 -7.11 4.61
N GLY A 354 15.79 -7.10 4.58
CA GLY A 354 14.93 -6.56 5.63
C GLY A 354 14.86 -5.03 5.72
N THR A 355 15.49 -4.31 4.80
CA THR A 355 15.33 -2.86 4.63
C THR A 355 13.88 -2.57 4.25
N LEU A 356 13.26 -1.64 4.98
CA LEU A 356 11.91 -1.17 4.72
C LEU A 356 11.94 -0.03 3.70
N TRP A 357 11.02 -0.09 2.75
CA TRP A 357 10.77 0.95 1.76
C TRP A 357 9.31 1.36 1.83
N ILE A 358 9.04 2.64 2.03
CA ILE A 358 7.67 3.15 2.13
C ILE A 358 7.52 4.39 1.24
N GLN A 359 6.50 4.40 0.39
CA GLN A 359 6.29 5.43 -0.62
C GLN A 359 5.28 6.45 -0.10
N PRO A 360 5.67 7.72 0.11
CA PRO A 360 4.72 8.78 0.42
C PRO A 360 3.71 8.99 -0.73
N ILE A 361 2.52 9.49 -0.40
CA ILE A 361 1.60 10.00 -1.43
C ILE A 361 2.26 11.19 -2.15
N ASP A 362 1.98 11.37 -3.42
CA ASP A 362 2.27 12.60 -4.16
C ASP A 362 0.95 13.28 -4.52
N ILE A 363 0.66 14.36 -3.79
CA ILE A 363 -0.61 15.08 -3.90
C ILE A 363 -0.68 15.92 -5.17
N ASP A 364 0.46 16.28 -5.75
CA ASP A 364 0.53 17.12 -6.93
C ASP A 364 0.09 16.35 -8.19
N LEU A 365 0.24 15.02 -8.17
CA LEU A 365 -0.32 14.12 -9.19
C LEU A 365 -1.85 14.05 -9.16
N GLY A 366 -2.47 14.31 -8.00
CA GLY A 366 -3.92 14.43 -7.86
C GLY A 366 -4.69 13.15 -8.15
N ASP A 367 -4.10 11.97 -7.94
CA ASP A 367 -4.73 10.65 -8.18
C ASP A 367 -4.51 9.64 -7.04
N LEU A 368 -4.12 10.13 -5.85
CA LEU A 368 -3.77 9.33 -4.66
C LEU A 368 -2.64 8.32 -4.90
N ARG A 369 -1.80 8.53 -5.91
CA ARG A 369 -0.60 7.72 -6.14
C ARG A 369 0.60 8.35 -5.45
N GLY A 370 1.66 7.56 -5.38
CA GLY A 370 2.96 8.01 -4.93
C GLY A 370 3.76 8.49 -6.13
N GLY A 371 4.59 9.49 -5.91
CA GLY A 371 5.52 10.02 -6.89
C GLY A 371 6.81 9.21 -6.93
N HIS A 372 7.88 9.88 -7.35
CA HIS A 372 9.19 9.24 -7.49
C HIS A 372 9.96 9.12 -6.17
N ALA A 373 9.49 9.76 -5.10
CA ALA A 373 10.11 9.71 -3.77
C ALA A 373 9.71 8.44 -3.01
N TRP A 374 10.70 7.79 -2.40
CA TRP A 374 10.54 6.67 -1.47
C TRP A 374 11.41 6.90 -0.25
N LEU A 375 10.89 6.51 0.91
CA LEU A 375 11.66 6.50 2.14
C LEU A 375 12.25 5.11 2.36
N ARG A 376 13.58 5.03 2.38
CA ARG A 376 14.36 3.85 2.75
C ARG A 376 14.65 3.91 4.25
N ILE A 377 14.35 2.84 4.97
CA ILE A 377 14.61 2.69 6.40
C ILE A 377 15.35 1.38 6.60
N THR A 378 16.61 1.48 6.97
CA THR A 378 17.47 0.32 7.25
C THR A 378 17.06 -0.37 8.55
N GLN A 379 17.58 -1.57 8.80
CA GLN A 379 17.24 -2.34 10.01
C GLN A 379 17.63 -1.64 11.32
N ASP A 380 18.67 -0.81 11.30
CA ASP A 380 19.11 0.03 12.41
C ASP A 380 18.29 1.34 12.55
N GLY A 381 17.27 1.52 11.71
CA GLY A 381 16.34 2.64 11.79
C GLY A 381 16.83 3.92 11.11
N VAL A 382 17.90 3.87 10.33
CA VAL A 382 18.39 5.03 9.57
C VAL A 382 17.46 5.26 8.37
N ALA A 383 16.86 6.44 8.35
CA ALA A 383 15.92 6.86 7.32
C ALA A 383 16.60 7.76 6.28
N GLN A 384 16.36 7.46 4.99
CA GLN A 384 16.89 8.21 3.86
C GLN A 384 15.83 8.32 2.76
N GLU A 385 15.63 9.51 2.24
CA GLU A 385 14.77 9.73 1.09
C GLU A 385 15.53 9.43 -0.21
N ILE A 386 14.92 8.64 -1.08
CA ILE A 386 15.43 8.22 -2.38
C ILE A 386 14.45 8.68 -3.44
N HIS A 387 14.92 9.45 -4.42
CA HIS A 387 14.12 9.86 -5.57
C HIS A 387 14.53 9.01 -6.77
N PHE A 388 13.60 8.20 -7.27
CA PHE A 388 13.79 7.45 -8.50
C PHE A 388 13.66 8.34 -9.74
N PRO A 389 14.18 7.90 -10.89
CA PRO A 389 13.99 8.63 -12.13
C PRO A 389 12.52 8.75 -12.50
N ASN A 390 12.18 9.85 -13.18
CA ASN A 390 10.86 10.00 -13.77
C ASN A 390 10.55 8.82 -14.70
N ARG A 391 9.28 8.38 -14.75
CA ARG A 391 8.81 7.25 -15.57
C ARG A 391 9.45 5.89 -15.23
N PHE A 392 10.06 5.75 -14.05
CA PHE A 392 10.48 4.47 -13.50
C PHE A 392 9.47 3.99 -12.44
N ASP A 393 8.69 2.96 -12.76
CA ASP A 393 7.70 2.37 -11.86
C ASP A 393 8.36 1.25 -11.03
N VAL A 394 8.35 1.38 -9.71
CA VAL A 394 9.04 0.48 -8.78
C VAL A 394 8.13 -0.67 -8.34
N TYR A 395 8.63 -1.93 -8.38
CA TYR A 395 7.82 -3.10 -8.01
C TYR A 395 8.49 -4.05 -7.02
N ARG A 396 9.80 -4.30 -7.11
CA ARG A 396 10.51 -5.26 -6.25
C ARG A 396 11.86 -4.70 -5.78
N PHE A 397 12.27 -5.07 -4.58
CA PHE A 397 13.51 -4.65 -3.93
C PHE A 397 14.28 -5.93 -3.59
N ILE A 398 15.29 -6.26 -4.39
CA ILE A 398 15.95 -7.58 -4.33
C ILE A 398 17.45 -7.40 -4.49
N SER A 399 18.22 -7.83 -3.50
CA SER A 399 19.68 -7.92 -3.51
C SER A 399 20.34 -6.61 -3.88
N GLY A 400 19.88 -5.53 -3.25
CA GLY A 400 20.36 -4.16 -3.47
C GLY A 400 19.95 -3.52 -4.80
N ARG A 401 19.19 -4.23 -5.65
CA ARG A 401 18.59 -3.73 -6.88
C ARG A 401 17.10 -3.45 -6.70
N ILE A 402 16.67 -2.34 -7.27
CA ILE A 402 15.26 -1.97 -7.33
C ILE A 402 14.77 -2.27 -8.73
N TRP A 403 13.91 -3.26 -8.82
CA TRP A 403 13.36 -3.77 -10.06
C TRP A 403 12.04 -3.08 -10.35
N GLY A 404 11.90 -2.71 -11.62
CA GLY A 404 10.84 -1.84 -12.07
C GLY A 404 10.62 -1.91 -13.56
N VAL A 405 9.83 -0.94 -14.02
CA VAL A 405 9.56 -0.71 -15.43
C VAL A 405 9.97 0.71 -15.76
N GLN A 406 10.88 0.86 -16.72
CA GLN A 406 11.19 2.15 -17.31
C GLN A 406 10.27 2.37 -18.50
N ARG A 407 9.60 3.52 -18.55
CA ARG A 407 8.85 3.97 -19.72
C ARG A 407 9.63 5.04 -20.47
N ASP A 408 9.70 4.91 -21.79
CA ASP A 408 10.35 5.89 -22.66
C ASP A 408 9.43 7.09 -22.96
N GLU A 409 9.83 7.96 -23.89
CA GLU A 409 9.04 9.13 -24.30
C GLU A 409 7.72 8.76 -25.01
N PHE A 410 7.64 7.56 -25.58
CA PHE A 410 6.47 7.01 -26.26
C PHE A 410 5.61 6.12 -25.33
N ASP A 411 5.93 6.11 -24.03
CA ASP A 411 5.27 5.27 -23.00
C ASP A 411 5.47 3.76 -23.23
N VAL A 412 6.51 3.38 -23.99
CA VAL A 412 6.88 1.97 -24.18
C VAL A 412 7.56 1.45 -22.93
N ALA A 413 6.97 0.40 -22.34
CA ALA A 413 7.46 -0.23 -21.13
C ALA A 413 8.65 -1.16 -21.39
N SER A 414 9.69 -1.03 -20.58
CA SER A 414 10.84 -1.93 -20.56
C SER A 414 11.13 -2.38 -19.13
N VAL A 415 11.35 -3.68 -18.94
CA VAL A 415 11.80 -4.23 -17.66
C VAL A 415 13.19 -3.69 -17.37
N ALA A 416 13.39 -3.16 -16.18
CA ALA A 416 14.64 -2.52 -15.80
C ALA A 416 14.92 -2.65 -14.30
N TRP A 417 16.14 -2.34 -13.91
CA TRP A 417 16.50 -2.18 -12.51
C TRP A 417 17.48 -1.02 -12.30
N ILE A 418 17.60 -0.58 -11.06
CA ILE A 418 18.57 0.42 -10.62
C ILE A 418 19.21 0.00 -9.30
N GLU A 419 20.52 0.22 -9.15
CA GLU A 419 21.22 -0.01 -7.88
C GLU A 419 21.10 1.24 -6.99
N VAL A 420 20.82 1.05 -5.71
CA VAL A 420 20.79 2.15 -4.73
C VAL A 420 22.13 2.22 -4.02
N PRO A 421 22.79 3.39 -3.95
CA PRO A 421 24.06 3.53 -3.23
C PRO A 421 23.96 3.06 -1.76
N GLY A 422 24.95 2.29 -1.31
CA GLY A 422 25.00 1.78 0.07
C GLY A 422 23.99 0.66 0.38
N SER A 423 23.55 -0.10 -0.63
CA SER A 423 22.67 -1.27 -0.49
C SER A 423 23.41 -2.62 -0.41
N ARG A 424 24.72 -2.63 -0.12
CA ARG A 424 25.56 -3.84 -0.03
C ARG A 424 26.18 -4.02 1.34
#